data_AF-A0A662EUL5-F1
#
_entry.id   AF-A0A662EUL5-F1
#
_cell.length_a   1.000
_cell.length_b   1.000
_cell.length_c   1.000
_cell.angle_alpha   90.00
_cell.angle_beta   90.00
_cell.angle_gamma   90.00
#
_symmetry.space_group_name_H-M   'P 1'
#
loop_
_entity.id
_entity.type
_entity.pdbx_description
1 polymer ?
#
loop_
_entity_poly.entity_id
_entity_poly.type
_entity_poly.pdbx_seq_one_letter_code
_entity_poly.pdbx_strand_id
1 'polypeptide(L)'
;MKDGFAEGLQRAGIRFEEGEEGLLIELKRDQIDRYIEIARSHVKPGSWTELVGARFSFVFKDGAIELDSVSADGEILKRLVDLEPKLEGKRSVMEVLSDVSFYRDLLFHADYGRMLNSGEFTGTPGDEAVGKVIAWLEQTGKGKRAVNYRLHDWLISRQRYWGAPIPIVYCEKCGTVPVPEKDLPVLLPEVEFIGKKGLADIPGYAGTTCPVCGGPAKRDTDTMDTFVDSSWYYLRYINPRDKDPPFVKADVDNLLPVDQYVGGVEHAILHLLYSRFITKALHDMGYLSFDEPFERLFTQGMICHTAYRCSEHGWLYPHEVKDGRCPHCGREVETDNFSMSKSKRNVVDPQEIISRYGADT
;
A
#
# COMPACT_ATOMS: atom_id res chain seq x y z
N MET A 1 -1.39 44.05 -3.50
CA MET A 1 -2.25 45.12 -4.03
C MET A 1 -1.78 46.50 -3.57
N LYS A 2 -2.14 47.56 -4.29
CA LYS A 2 -2.00 48.98 -3.88
C LYS A 2 -3.10 49.35 -2.87
N ASP A 3 -2.89 50.45 -2.16
CA ASP A 3 -3.88 51.06 -1.28
C ASP A 3 -5.19 51.36 -2.04
N GLY A 4 -6.33 51.29 -1.37
CA GLY A 4 -7.65 51.47 -2.00
C GLY A 4 -8.35 50.17 -2.42
N PHE A 5 -7.67 49.02 -2.36
CA PHE A 5 -8.23 47.75 -2.83
C PHE A 5 -9.41 47.28 -1.96
N ALA A 6 -9.27 47.34 -0.63
CA ALA A 6 -10.33 46.97 0.31
C ALA A 6 -11.56 47.88 0.17
N GLU A 7 -11.35 49.19 0.01
CA GLU A 7 -12.40 50.17 -0.25
C GLU A 7 -13.10 49.90 -1.60
N GLY A 8 -12.34 49.47 -2.61
CA GLY A 8 -12.86 49.02 -3.90
C GLY A 8 -13.80 47.83 -3.76
N LEU A 9 -13.39 46.80 -3.01
CA LEU A 9 -14.22 45.63 -2.70
C LEU A 9 -15.49 46.02 -1.94
N GLN A 10 -15.36 46.88 -0.92
CA GLN A 10 -16.50 47.34 -0.11
C GLN A 10 -17.52 48.11 -0.95
N ARG A 11 -17.08 49.04 -1.81
CA ARG A 11 -17.96 49.76 -2.77
C ARG A 11 -18.62 48.82 -3.77
N ALA A 12 -17.99 47.70 -4.06
CA ALA A 12 -18.51 46.67 -4.95
C ALA A 12 -19.48 45.69 -4.28
N GLY A 13 -19.64 45.77 -2.95
CA GLY A 13 -20.44 44.81 -2.19
C GLY A 13 -19.82 43.41 -2.19
N ILE A 14 -18.51 43.31 -2.38
CA ILE A 14 -17.76 42.05 -2.28
C ILE A 14 -17.34 41.88 -0.83
N ARG A 15 -17.73 40.76 -0.22
CA ARG A 15 -17.42 40.46 1.18
C ARG A 15 -15.98 40.00 1.30
N PHE A 16 -15.28 40.50 2.30
CA PHE A 16 -13.93 40.06 2.65
C PHE A 16 -13.70 40.15 4.15
N GLU A 17 -12.70 39.42 4.63
CA GLU A 17 -12.20 39.43 6.00
C GLU A 17 -10.67 39.60 5.98
N GLU A 18 -10.09 40.15 7.05
CA GLU A 18 -8.64 40.25 7.19
C GLU A 18 -8.09 38.92 7.75
N GLY A 19 -7.22 38.26 6.99
CA GLY A 19 -6.47 37.07 7.41
C GLY A 19 -5.01 37.38 7.73
N GLU A 20 -4.26 36.36 8.14
CA GLU A 20 -2.86 36.51 8.57
C GLU A 20 -1.92 36.98 7.43
N GLU A 21 -2.18 36.54 6.19
CA GLU A 21 -1.33 36.83 5.03
C GLU A 21 -1.98 37.80 4.01
N GLY A 22 -3.21 38.25 4.26
CA GLY A 22 -3.94 39.14 3.34
C GLY A 22 -5.46 39.09 3.51
N LEU A 23 -6.18 39.65 2.54
CA LEU A 23 -7.65 39.63 2.54
C LEU A 23 -8.17 38.26 2.09
N LEU A 24 -9.08 37.69 2.87
CA LEU A 24 -9.86 36.51 2.51
C LEU A 24 -11.16 36.98 1.85
N ILE A 25 -11.34 36.68 0.57
CA ILE A 25 -12.42 37.27 -0.25
C ILE A 25 -13.44 36.19 -0.61
N GLU A 26 -14.71 36.42 -0.26
CA GLU A 26 -15.81 35.55 -0.64
C GLU A 26 -16.44 36.07 -1.95
N LEU A 27 -16.24 35.33 -3.04
CA LEU A 27 -16.71 35.73 -4.37
C LEU A 27 -17.81 34.80 -4.89
N LYS A 28 -18.93 35.40 -5.29
CA LYS A 28 -19.98 34.74 -6.07
C LYS A 28 -19.66 34.83 -7.57
N ARG A 29 -20.19 33.90 -8.36
CA ARG A 29 -19.92 33.82 -9.82
C ARG A 29 -20.26 35.11 -10.58
N ASP A 30 -21.34 35.78 -10.20
CA ASP A 30 -21.78 37.05 -10.78
C ASP A 30 -20.91 38.26 -10.37
N GLN A 31 -20.02 38.10 -9.38
CA GLN A 31 -19.12 39.15 -8.90
C GLN A 31 -17.72 39.09 -9.52
N ILE A 32 -17.38 38.03 -10.26
CA ILE A 32 -16.00 37.76 -10.70
C ILE A 32 -15.50 38.85 -11.67
N ASP A 33 -16.30 39.28 -12.64
CA ASP A 33 -15.88 40.32 -13.59
C ASP A 33 -15.59 41.65 -12.87
N ARG A 34 -16.47 42.03 -11.95
CA ARG A 34 -16.31 43.23 -11.13
C ARG A 34 -15.07 43.14 -10.23
N TYR A 35 -14.80 41.97 -9.66
CA TYR A 35 -13.58 41.71 -8.91
C TYR A 35 -12.33 41.88 -9.78
N ILE A 36 -12.32 41.32 -11.00
CA ILE A 36 -11.16 41.43 -11.92
C ILE A 36 -10.87 42.89 -12.26
N GLU A 37 -11.90 43.72 -12.48
CA GLU A 37 -11.71 45.16 -12.74
C GLU A 37 -11.06 45.89 -11.55
N ILE A 38 -11.51 45.59 -10.33
CA ILE A 38 -10.94 46.16 -9.10
C ILE A 38 -9.51 45.65 -8.91
N ALA A 39 -9.28 44.35 -9.07
CA ALA A 39 -7.97 43.73 -8.94
C ALA A 39 -6.97 44.33 -9.94
N ARG A 40 -7.35 44.51 -11.19
CA ARG A 40 -6.52 45.10 -12.25
C ARG A 40 -6.10 46.54 -11.94
N SER A 41 -7.00 47.35 -11.38
CA SER A 41 -6.67 48.74 -11.00
C SER A 41 -5.73 48.84 -9.80
N HIS A 42 -5.67 47.79 -8.97
CA HIS A 42 -4.91 47.78 -7.71
C HIS A 42 -3.71 46.81 -7.71
N VAL A 43 -3.50 46.00 -8.74
CA VAL A 43 -2.29 45.17 -8.84
C VAL A 43 -1.04 46.06 -8.92
N LYS A 44 0.01 45.70 -8.18
CA LYS A 44 1.28 46.45 -8.20
C LYS A 44 2.01 46.18 -9.53
N PRO A 45 2.73 47.16 -10.11
CA PRO A 45 3.61 46.90 -11.25
C PRO A 45 4.61 45.79 -10.92
N GLY A 46 4.86 44.87 -11.85
CA GLY A 46 5.75 43.72 -11.61
C GLY A 46 5.14 42.62 -10.74
N SER A 47 3.80 42.58 -10.61
CA SER A 47 3.09 41.54 -9.85
C SER A 47 1.81 41.15 -10.57
N TRP A 48 1.23 40.02 -10.15
CA TRP A 48 -0.08 39.56 -10.57
C TRP A 48 -0.92 39.19 -9.35
N THR A 49 -2.19 38.91 -9.58
CA THR A 49 -3.05 38.16 -8.65
C THR A 49 -3.90 37.21 -9.47
N GLU A 50 -4.28 36.08 -8.90
CA GLU A 50 -5.08 35.08 -9.57
C GLU A 50 -6.38 34.79 -8.82
N LEU A 51 -7.36 34.34 -9.58
CA LEU A 51 -8.63 33.84 -9.08
C LEU A 51 -8.69 32.37 -9.48
N VAL A 52 -8.82 31.49 -8.48
CA VAL A 52 -8.79 30.03 -8.64
C VAL A 52 -10.07 29.49 -8.00
N GLY A 53 -10.84 28.68 -8.74
CA GLY A 53 -12.11 28.10 -8.26
C GLY A 53 -13.23 28.22 -9.28
N ALA A 54 -14.19 29.11 -9.05
CA ALA A 54 -15.37 29.23 -9.94
C ALA A 54 -15.04 29.66 -11.38
N ARG A 55 -13.93 30.39 -11.54
CA ARG A 55 -13.26 30.73 -12.80
C ARG A 55 -11.75 30.69 -12.53
N PHE A 56 -10.93 30.46 -13.54
CA PHE A 56 -9.48 30.50 -13.37
C PHE A 56 -8.94 31.69 -14.17
N SER A 57 -8.54 32.76 -13.50
CA SER A 57 -8.13 34.00 -14.18
C SER A 57 -6.90 34.61 -13.54
N PHE A 58 -5.96 35.08 -14.36
CA PHE A 58 -4.72 35.70 -13.94
C PHE A 58 -4.76 37.17 -14.30
N VAL A 59 -4.72 38.03 -13.29
CA VAL A 59 -4.90 39.47 -13.40
C VAL A 59 -3.56 40.17 -13.26
N PHE A 60 -3.18 40.85 -14.33
CA PHE A 60 -2.01 41.69 -14.44
C PHE A 60 -2.43 43.17 -14.53
N LYS A 61 -1.45 44.09 -14.48
CA LYS A 61 -1.72 45.53 -14.55
C LYS A 61 -2.30 45.95 -15.90
N ASP A 62 -1.86 45.31 -16.97
CA ASP A 62 -2.20 45.62 -18.37
C ASP A 62 -3.35 44.77 -18.92
N GLY A 63 -3.83 43.76 -18.19
CA GLY A 63 -4.92 42.91 -18.62
C GLY A 63 -5.16 41.72 -17.69
N ALA A 64 -6.18 40.93 -18.00
CA ALA A 64 -6.42 39.65 -17.35
C ALA A 64 -6.53 38.57 -18.42
N ILE A 65 -6.04 37.37 -18.12
CA ILE A 65 -6.08 36.21 -19.02
C ILE A 65 -6.79 35.09 -18.28
N GLU A 66 -7.80 34.49 -18.91
CA GLU A 66 -8.52 33.34 -18.36
C GLU A 66 -7.80 32.05 -18.76
N LEU A 67 -7.64 31.11 -17.82
CA LEU A 67 -7.07 29.80 -18.07
C LEU A 67 -8.14 28.87 -18.67
N ASP A 68 -8.49 29.11 -19.91
CA ASP A 68 -9.57 28.42 -20.63
C ASP A 68 -9.08 27.54 -21.79
N SER A 69 -7.78 27.60 -22.09
CA SER A 69 -7.17 26.98 -23.25
C SER A 69 -5.69 26.68 -23.03
N VAL A 70 -5.13 25.76 -23.82
CA VAL A 70 -3.67 25.47 -23.82
C VAL A 70 -2.85 26.71 -24.22
N SER A 71 -3.38 27.52 -25.14
CA SER A 71 -2.72 28.77 -25.55
C SER A 71 -2.69 29.77 -24.40
N ALA A 72 -3.80 29.92 -23.67
CA ALA A 72 -3.85 30.79 -22.51
C ALA A 72 -2.94 30.30 -21.38
N ASP A 73 -2.88 28.98 -21.12
CA ASP A 73 -1.94 28.39 -20.16
C ASP A 73 -0.49 28.77 -20.47
N GLY A 74 -0.06 28.60 -21.72
CA GLY A 74 1.29 28.98 -22.15
C GLY A 74 1.56 30.49 -22.06
N GLU A 75 0.60 31.33 -22.41
CA GLU A 75 0.72 32.78 -22.29
C GLU A 75 0.84 33.22 -20.83
N ILE A 76 -0.05 32.73 -19.97
CA ILE A 76 -0.04 33.03 -18.52
C ILE A 76 1.29 32.57 -17.94
N LEU A 77 1.70 31.32 -18.16
CA LEU A 77 2.93 30.76 -17.60
C LEU A 77 4.15 31.59 -17.99
N LYS A 78 4.26 32.00 -19.26
CA LYS A 78 5.34 32.88 -19.72
C LYS A 78 5.37 34.18 -18.92
N ARG A 79 4.22 34.83 -18.75
CA ARG A 79 4.14 36.08 -17.96
C ARG A 79 4.49 35.87 -16.49
N LEU A 80 4.09 34.74 -15.90
CA LEU A 80 4.45 34.41 -14.53
C LEU A 80 5.96 34.23 -14.38
N VAL A 81 6.60 33.50 -15.30
CA VAL A 81 8.07 33.30 -15.30
C VAL A 81 8.83 34.62 -15.53
N ASP A 82 8.34 35.48 -16.44
CA ASP A 82 8.94 36.80 -16.69
C ASP A 82 8.92 37.70 -15.43
N LEU A 83 7.89 37.56 -14.59
CA LEU A 83 7.74 38.30 -13.33
C LEU A 83 8.45 37.64 -12.15
N GLU A 84 8.57 36.32 -12.16
CA GLU A 84 9.08 35.52 -11.07
C GLU A 84 9.96 34.37 -11.63
N PRO A 85 11.26 34.64 -11.89
CA PRO A 85 12.16 33.70 -12.56
C PRO A 85 12.32 32.34 -11.87
N LYS A 86 12.02 32.23 -10.57
CA LYS A 86 12.07 30.94 -9.85
C LYS A 86 11.04 29.92 -10.35
N LEU A 87 10.05 30.36 -11.14
CA LEU A 87 9.06 29.49 -11.79
C LEU A 87 9.60 28.84 -13.08
N GLU A 88 10.83 29.15 -13.48
CA GLU A 88 11.46 28.51 -14.64
C GLU A 88 11.50 26.98 -14.49
N GLY A 89 11.15 26.27 -15.58
CA GLY A 89 11.04 24.81 -15.60
C GLY A 89 9.65 24.25 -15.25
N LYS A 90 8.71 25.08 -14.78
CA LYS A 90 7.30 24.71 -14.69
C LYS A 90 6.70 24.45 -16.07
N ARG A 91 5.82 23.46 -16.18
CA ARG A 91 5.25 22.97 -17.45
C ARG A 91 3.88 23.53 -17.77
N SER A 92 3.14 23.98 -16.76
CA SER A 92 1.81 24.56 -16.89
C SER A 92 1.51 25.49 -15.72
N VAL A 93 0.47 26.30 -15.86
CA VAL A 93 -0.03 27.15 -14.77
C VAL A 93 -0.53 26.31 -13.59
N MET A 94 -1.12 25.14 -13.87
CA MET A 94 -1.58 24.23 -12.81
C MET A 94 -0.43 23.72 -11.92
N GLU A 95 0.77 23.53 -12.49
CA GLU A 95 1.96 23.14 -11.73
C GLU A 95 2.51 24.28 -10.87
N VAL A 96 2.22 25.53 -11.23
CA VAL A 96 2.50 26.70 -10.39
C VAL A 96 1.50 26.76 -9.25
N LEU A 97 0.21 26.62 -9.54
CA LEU A 97 -0.85 26.66 -8.53
C LEU A 97 -0.74 25.51 -7.51
N SER A 98 -0.26 24.32 -7.92
CA SER A 98 -0.11 23.18 -7.00
C SER A 98 0.99 23.36 -5.95
N ASP A 99 1.94 24.27 -6.19
CA ASP A 99 2.97 24.65 -5.22
C ASP A 99 2.44 25.61 -4.16
N VAL A 100 1.34 26.31 -4.44
CA VAL A 100 0.69 27.21 -3.48
C VAL A 100 -0.15 26.36 -2.54
N SER A 101 0.28 26.26 -1.28
CA SER A 101 -0.38 25.44 -0.25
C SER A 101 -1.88 25.75 -0.14
N PHE A 102 -2.27 27.03 -0.24
CA PHE A 102 -3.65 27.49 -0.19
C PHE A 102 -4.55 26.86 -1.26
N TYR A 103 -4.04 26.59 -2.47
CA TYR A 103 -4.84 26.00 -3.55
C TYR A 103 -4.78 24.47 -3.61
N ARG A 104 -3.92 23.82 -2.83
CA ARG A 104 -3.69 22.37 -2.98
C ARG A 104 -4.97 21.55 -2.81
N ASP A 105 -5.79 21.91 -1.81
CA ASP A 105 -7.05 21.21 -1.53
C ASP A 105 -8.15 21.56 -2.55
N LEU A 106 -8.04 22.69 -3.23
CA LEU A 106 -8.98 23.11 -4.27
C LEU A 106 -8.68 22.46 -5.62
N LEU A 107 -7.40 22.24 -5.93
CA LEU A 107 -6.95 21.72 -7.23
C LEU A 107 -7.10 20.21 -7.36
N PHE A 108 -7.18 19.48 -6.24
CA PHE A 108 -7.37 18.03 -6.25
C PHE A 108 -8.81 17.67 -5.88
N HIS A 109 -9.46 16.91 -6.75
CA HIS A 109 -10.73 16.27 -6.47
C HIS A 109 -10.64 14.80 -6.86
N ALA A 110 -11.10 13.90 -5.99
CA ALA A 110 -11.04 12.45 -6.25
C ALA A 110 -11.98 12.02 -7.38
N ASP A 111 -13.09 12.74 -7.55
CA ASP A 111 -14.06 12.45 -8.61
C ASP A 111 -13.65 13.05 -9.96
N TYR A 112 -14.02 12.35 -11.03
CA TYR A 112 -13.79 12.82 -12.39
C TYR A 112 -14.67 14.02 -12.72
N GLY A 113 -14.03 15.14 -13.06
CA GLY A 113 -14.67 16.31 -13.63
C GLY A 113 -14.87 16.21 -15.15
N ARG A 114 -15.56 17.19 -15.72
CA ARG A 114 -15.69 17.35 -17.18
C ARG A 114 -14.29 17.56 -17.79
N MET A 115 -13.99 16.88 -18.90
CA MET A 115 -12.73 17.03 -19.62
C MET A 115 -12.61 18.45 -20.19
N LEU A 116 -11.47 19.10 -19.93
CA LEU A 116 -11.11 20.40 -20.47
C LEU A 116 -9.82 20.27 -21.28
N ASN A 117 -9.62 21.12 -22.29
CA ASN A 117 -8.39 21.17 -23.08
C ASN A 117 -7.93 19.80 -23.63
N SER A 118 -8.90 18.95 -24.00
CA SER A 118 -8.67 17.55 -24.37
C SER A 118 -9.03 17.27 -25.83
N GLY A 119 -8.87 18.25 -26.72
CA GLY A 119 -9.20 18.10 -28.16
C GLY A 119 -10.67 17.72 -28.38
N GLU A 120 -10.91 16.67 -29.18
CA GLU A 120 -12.25 16.14 -29.47
C GLU A 120 -13.03 15.65 -28.23
N PHE A 121 -12.33 15.41 -27.11
CA PHE A 121 -12.94 14.98 -25.87
C PHE A 121 -13.38 16.13 -24.96
N THR A 122 -13.00 17.37 -25.28
CA THR A 122 -13.37 18.54 -24.48
C THR A 122 -14.89 18.61 -24.30
N GLY A 123 -15.33 18.80 -23.06
CA GLY A 123 -16.74 18.80 -22.71
C GLY A 123 -17.30 17.42 -22.32
N THR A 124 -16.55 16.34 -22.45
CA THR A 124 -16.99 15.00 -22.01
C THR A 124 -17.17 14.96 -20.49
N PRO A 125 -18.32 14.50 -19.96
CA PRO A 125 -18.50 14.24 -18.52
C PRO A 125 -17.48 13.24 -17.97
N GLY A 126 -17.04 13.41 -16.72
CA GLY A 126 -15.94 12.64 -16.15
C GLY A 126 -16.20 11.14 -16.03
N ASP A 127 -17.44 10.75 -15.74
CA ASP A 127 -17.92 9.36 -15.68
C ASP A 127 -17.91 8.64 -17.04
N GLU A 128 -17.98 9.40 -18.15
CA GLU A 128 -17.88 8.87 -19.52
C GLU A 128 -16.43 8.92 -20.09
N ALA A 129 -15.58 9.77 -19.52
CA ALA A 129 -14.28 10.15 -20.08
C ALA A 129 -13.38 8.93 -20.36
N VAL A 130 -13.20 8.07 -19.37
CA VAL A 130 -12.33 6.89 -19.46
C VAL A 130 -12.81 5.95 -20.57
N GLY A 131 -14.12 5.69 -20.65
CA GLY A 131 -14.71 4.82 -21.67
C GLY A 131 -14.52 5.37 -23.09
N LYS A 132 -14.78 6.67 -23.30
CA LYS A 132 -14.61 7.32 -24.61
C LYS A 132 -13.16 7.31 -25.08
N VAL A 133 -12.22 7.62 -24.19
CA VAL A 133 -10.79 7.61 -24.53
C VAL A 133 -10.31 6.20 -24.84
N ILE A 134 -10.74 5.18 -24.09
CA ILE A 134 -10.42 3.77 -24.40
C ILE A 134 -10.93 3.39 -25.80
N ALA A 135 -12.19 3.71 -26.12
CA ALA A 135 -12.77 3.38 -27.42
C ALA A 135 -12.02 4.06 -28.57
N TRP A 136 -11.62 5.32 -28.40
CA TRP A 136 -10.80 6.03 -29.38
C TRP A 136 -9.41 5.42 -29.53
N LEU A 137 -8.76 5.03 -28.43
CA LEU A 137 -7.45 4.37 -28.46
C LEU A 137 -7.51 3.05 -29.25
N GLU A 138 -8.59 2.29 -29.08
CA GLU A 138 -8.83 1.03 -29.82
C GLU A 138 -9.11 1.30 -31.30
N GLN A 139 -10.00 2.24 -31.63
CA GLN A 139 -10.33 2.59 -33.02
C GLN A 139 -9.13 3.13 -33.80
N THR A 140 -8.22 3.85 -33.12
CA THR A 140 -7.03 4.44 -33.75
C THR A 140 -5.80 3.53 -33.70
N GLY A 141 -5.90 2.33 -33.11
CA GLY A 141 -4.78 1.39 -32.97
C GLY A 141 -3.65 1.88 -32.05
N LYS A 142 -3.93 2.83 -31.17
CA LYS A 142 -2.95 3.44 -30.24
C LYS A 142 -2.95 2.81 -28.85
N GLY A 143 -3.92 1.96 -28.56
CA GLY A 143 -4.02 1.26 -27.29
C GLY A 143 -5.22 0.32 -27.27
N LYS A 144 -5.38 -0.36 -26.14
CA LYS A 144 -6.54 -1.22 -25.87
C LYS A 144 -6.86 -1.22 -24.40
N ARG A 145 -8.10 -1.58 -24.06
CA ARG A 145 -8.46 -1.81 -22.65
C ARG A 145 -7.59 -2.90 -22.05
N ALA A 146 -7.09 -2.65 -20.86
CA ALA A 146 -6.41 -3.62 -20.02
C ALA A 146 -6.97 -3.52 -18.59
N VAL A 147 -7.12 -4.67 -17.94
CA VAL A 147 -7.40 -4.73 -16.51
C VAL A 147 -6.08 -5.00 -15.82
N ASN A 148 -5.69 -4.12 -14.91
CA ASN A 148 -4.50 -4.28 -14.09
C ASN A 148 -4.91 -4.53 -12.64
N TYR A 149 -4.22 -5.45 -11.99
CA TYR A 149 -4.36 -5.70 -10.57
C TYR A 149 -3.17 -5.10 -9.83
N ARG A 150 -3.43 -4.56 -8.64
CA ARG A 150 -2.35 -4.17 -7.72
C ARG A 150 -1.67 -5.40 -7.09
N LEU A 151 -2.33 -6.55 -7.09
CA LEU A 151 -1.79 -7.81 -6.60
C LEU A 151 -0.64 -8.28 -7.51
N HIS A 152 0.44 -8.73 -6.89
CA HIS A 152 1.59 -9.35 -7.57
C HIS A 152 1.61 -10.85 -7.31
N ASP A 153 2.34 -11.58 -8.15
CA ASP A 153 2.59 -13.00 -7.95
C ASP A 153 3.31 -13.26 -6.62
N TRP A 154 3.03 -14.44 -6.05
CA TRP A 154 3.57 -14.81 -4.75
C TRP A 154 5.01 -15.34 -4.88
N LEU A 155 5.97 -14.57 -4.36
CA LEU A 155 7.36 -14.99 -4.23
C LEU A 155 7.50 -15.99 -3.08
N ILE A 156 7.57 -17.29 -3.38
CA ILE A 156 7.67 -18.37 -2.37
C ILE A 156 9.10 -18.74 -1.99
N SER A 157 10.11 -18.51 -2.83
CA SER A 157 11.48 -18.96 -2.57
C SER A 157 12.16 -18.16 -1.46
N ARG A 158 12.84 -18.83 -0.54
CA ARG A 158 13.56 -18.25 0.59
C ARG A 158 14.98 -18.79 0.66
N GLN A 159 15.95 -17.88 0.76
CA GLN A 159 17.37 -18.21 0.96
C GLN A 159 17.65 -18.49 2.44
N ARG A 160 16.92 -19.46 3.01
CA ARG A 160 16.98 -19.86 4.42
C ARG A 160 17.07 -21.38 4.51
N TYR A 161 17.68 -21.86 5.58
CA TYR A 161 17.78 -23.29 5.85
C TYR A 161 16.46 -23.85 6.39
N TRP A 162 15.83 -23.19 7.36
CA TRP A 162 14.62 -23.73 8.01
C TRP A 162 13.36 -23.47 7.18
N GLY A 163 13.04 -24.42 6.30
CA GLY A 163 11.82 -24.47 5.50
C GLY A 163 11.77 -25.74 4.65
N ALA A 164 10.63 -26.01 4.03
CA ALA A 164 10.49 -27.16 3.14
C ALA A 164 11.32 -26.96 1.85
N PRO A 165 12.23 -27.87 1.49
CA PRO A 165 13.01 -27.75 0.25
C PRO A 165 12.11 -27.72 -1.00
N ILE A 166 12.45 -26.84 -1.95
CA ILE A 166 11.74 -26.78 -3.24
C ILE A 166 12.10 -28.04 -4.07
N PRO A 167 11.13 -28.86 -4.52
CA PRO A 167 11.39 -30.13 -5.19
C PRO A 167 11.73 -29.95 -6.68
N ILE A 168 12.74 -29.13 -6.97
CA ILE A 168 13.25 -28.81 -8.31
C ILE A 168 14.73 -29.20 -8.41
N VAL A 169 15.13 -29.64 -9.60
CA VAL A 169 16.51 -29.95 -10.00
C VAL A 169 16.84 -29.16 -11.27
N TYR A 170 17.99 -28.51 -11.27
CA TYR A 170 18.56 -27.77 -12.40
C TYR A 170 19.59 -28.61 -13.14
N CYS A 171 19.31 -28.90 -14.41
CA CYS A 171 20.18 -29.68 -15.29
C CYS A 171 20.58 -28.84 -16.51
N GLU A 172 21.87 -28.82 -16.87
CA GLU A 172 22.35 -28.05 -18.03
C GLU A 172 21.76 -28.51 -19.37
N LYS A 173 21.34 -29.79 -19.47
CA LYS A 173 20.74 -30.34 -20.69
C LYS A 173 19.22 -30.25 -20.71
N CYS A 174 18.58 -30.44 -19.57
CA CYS A 174 17.11 -30.57 -19.47
C CYS A 174 16.42 -29.31 -18.91
N GLY A 175 17.17 -28.34 -18.39
CA GLY A 175 16.64 -27.13 -17.76
C GLY A 175 16.14 -27.37 -16.34
N THR A 176 15.01 -26.75 -16.00
CA THR A 176 14.33 -26.85 -14.70
C THR A 176 13.43 -28.08 -14.69
N VAL A 177 13.74 -29.06 -13.84
CA VAL A 177 13.08 -30.37 -13.82
C VAL A 177 12.50 -30.64 -12.43
N PRO A 178 11.21 -31.02 -12.30
CA PRO A 178 10.66 -31.40 -11.01
C PRO A 178 11.22 -32.74 -10.53
N VAL A 179 11.38 -32.87 -9.21
CA VAL A 179 11.67 -34.17 -8.59
C VAL A 179 10.44 -35.10 -8.77
N PRO A 180 10.63 -36.36 -9.17
CA PRO A 180 9.51 -37.30 -9.32
C PRO A 180 8.76 -37.51 -8.00
N GLU A 181 7.44 -37.66 -8.06
CA GLU A 181 6.57 -37.80 -6.87
C GLU A 181 7.00 -38.96 -5.95
N LYS A 182 7.38 -40.10 -6.53
CA LYS A 182 7.91 -41.27 -5.79
C LYS A 182 9.22 -41.01 -5.02
N ASP A 183 9.96 -39.97 -5.40
CA ASP A 183 11.24 -39.59 -4.80
C ASP A 183 11.05 -38.47 -3.77
N LEU A 184 9.80 -38.06 -3.50
CA LEU A 184 9.45 -37.16 -2.40
C LEU A 184 9.41 -37.93 -1.06
N PRO A 185 9.70 -37.24 0.06
CA PRO A 185 10.09 -35.83 0.16
C PRO A 185 11.58 -35.58 -0.14
N VAL A 186 11.91 -34.39 -0.64
CA VAL A 186 13.29 -33.87 -0.57
C VAL A 186 13.54 -33.45 0.88
N LEU A 187 14.27 -34.26 1.63
CA LEU A 187 14.51 -34.03 3.05
C LEU A 187 15.47 -32.86 3.29
N LEU A 188 15.15 -32.06 4.30
CA LEU A 188 16.07 -31.07 4.84
C LEU A 188 17.25 -31.82 5.51
N PRO A 189 18.51 -31.54 5.15
CA PRO A 189 19.66 -32.26 5.68
C PRO A 189 19.91 -31.89 7.14
N GLU A 190 20.15 -32.86 8.02
CA GLU A 190 20.59 -32.58 9.39
C GLU A 190 22.04 -32.07 9.42
N VAL A 191 22.26 -30.88 9.98
CA VAL A 191 23.58 -30.23 10.02
C VAL A 191 23.87 -29.64 11.40
N GLU A 192 25.14 -29.65 11.80
CA GLU A 192 25.58 -29.02 13.06
C GLU A 192 25.57 -27.48 13.00
N PHE A 193 25.72 -26.92 11.79
CA PHE A 193 25.75 -25.48 11.58
C PHE A 193 24.92 -25.09 10.36
N ILE A 194 24.05 -24.10 10.57
CA ILE A 194 23.27 -23.47 9.51
C ILE A 194 24.14 -22.40 8.86
N GLY A 195 24.40 -22.56 7.57
CA GLY A 195 25.14 -21.59 6.78
C GLY A 195 24.39 -20.26 6.57
N LYS A 196 25.11 -19.22 6.13
CA LYS A 196 24.56 -17.88 5.87
C LYS A 196 23.68 -17.83 4.62
N LYS A 197 23.79 -18.81 3.71
CA LYS A 197 23.04 -18.87 2.45
C LYS A 197 21.98 -19.98 2.42
N GLY A 198 21.56 -20.46 3.58
CA GLY A 198 20.52 -21.47 3.68
C GLY A 198 21.03 -22.86 3.28
N LEU A 199 20.43 -23.49 2.26
CA LEU A 199 20.90 -24.80 1.79
C LEU A 199 22.05 -24.71 0.78
N ALA A 200 22.30 -23.51 0.22
CA ALA A 200 23.31 -23.32 -0.82
C ALA A 200 24.75 -23.53 -0.31
N ASP A 201 24.98 -23.36 0.99
CA ASP A 201 26.28 -23.54 1.63
C ASP A 201 26.36 -24.82 2.49
N ILE A 202 25.33 -25.68 2.44
CA ILE A 202 25.39 -27.00 3.06
C ILE A 202 26.19 -27.96 2.17
N PRO A 203 27.35 -28.47 2.65
CA PRO A 203 28.19 -29.36 1.86
C PRO A 203 27.44 -30.61 1.41
N GLY A 204 27.50 -30.91 0.11
CA GLY A 204 26.90 -32.12 -0.46
C GLY A 204 25.40 -32.04 -0.75
N TYR A 205 24.66 -31.05 -0.24
CA TYR A 205 23.21 -30.97 -0.46
C TYR A 205 22.85 -30.67 -1.93
N ALA A 206 23.49 -29.66 -2.53
CA ALA A 206 23.13 -29.20 -3.86
C ALA A 206 23.41 -30.23 -4.97
N GLY A 207 24.43 -31.07 -4.82
CA GLY A 207 24.82 -32.04 -5.86
C GLY A 207 23.83 -33.19 -6.00
N THR A 208 23.32 -33.44 -7.21
CA THR A 208 22.43 -34.58 -7.48
C THR A 208 22.51 -35.03 -8.95
N THR A 209 21.66 -35.97 -9.35
CA THR A 209 21.51 -36.42 -10.74
C THR A 209 20.17 -35.95 -11.31
N CYS A 210 20.14 -35.65 -12.61
CA CYS A 210 18.93 -35.28 -13.31
C CYS A 210 18.00 -36.51 -13.42
N PRO A 211 16.74 -36.42 -12.96
CA PRO A 211 15.82 -37.56 -13.02
C PRO A 211 15.38 -37.90 -14.46
N VAL A 212 15.61 -37.01 -15.43
CA VAL A 212 15.26 -37.22 -16.84
C VAL A 212 16.39 -37.88 -17.63
N CYS A 213 17.61 -37.35 -17.55
CA CYS A 213 18.73 -37.80 -18.39
C CYS A 213 19.85 -38.54 -17.63
N GLY A 214 19.75 -38.65 -16.30
CA GLY A 214 20.76 -39.29 -15.45
C GLY A 214 22.08 -38.53 -15.29
N GLY A 215 22.27 -37.42 -16.01
CA GLY A 215 23.50 -36.61 -15.93
C GLY A 215 23.61 -35.79 -14.63
N PRO A 216 24.78 -35.16 -14.38
CA PRO A 216 24.97 -34.27 -13.22
C PRO A 216 23.97 -33.13 -13.20
N ALA A 217 23.45 -32.80 -12.01
CA ALA A 217 22.49 -31.73 -11.80
C ALA A 217 22.64 -31.11 -10.41
N LYS A 218 21.91 -30.00 -10.17
CA LYS A 218 21.88 -29.32 -8.87
C LYS A 218 20.46 -29.23 -8.34
N ARG A 219 20.22 -29.60 -7.08
CA ARG A 219 18.94 -29.31 -6.41
C ARG A 219 18.73 -27.81 -6.27
N ASP A 220 17.47 -27.39 -6.21
CA ASP A 220 17.15 -26.07 -5.68
C ASP A 220 17.60 -25.96 -4.22
N THR A 221 18.24 -24.84 -3.90
CA THR A 221 18.80 -24.56 -2.57
C THR A 221 17.96 -23.58 -1.79
N ASP A 222 16.88 -23.08 -2.37
CA ASP A 222 15.89 -22.31 -1.65
C ASP A 222 14.86 -23.23 -0.99
N THR A 223 14.31 -22.74 0.11
CA THR A 223 13.18 -23.35 0.80
C THR A 223 11.91 -22.56 0.50
N MET A 224 10.76 -23.18 0.69
CA MET A 224 9.46 -22.52 0.56
C MET A 224 9.20 -21.60 1.76
N ASP A 225 8.54 -20.48 1.49
CA ASP A 225 8.02 -19.58 2.50
C ASP A 225 7.02 -20.28 3.43
N THR A 226 7.04 -19.94 4.72
CA THR A 226 6.18 -20.56 5.74
C THR A 226 4.69 -20.35 5.51
N PHE A 227 4.30 -19.37 4.68
CA PHE A 227 2.90 -19.25 4.27
C PHE A 227 2.44 -20.39 3.37
N VAL A 228 3.33 -21.10 2.66
CA VAL A 228 2.97 -22.31 1.91
C VAL A 228 2.39 -23.36 2.85
N ASP A 229 3.08 -23.64 3.96
CA ASP A 229 2.65 -24.65 4.93
C ASP A 229 1.31 -24.27 5.61
N SER A 230 1.19 -23.00 6.01
CA SER A 230 -0.03 -22.49 6.67
C SER A 230 -1.20 -22.27 5.72
N SER A 231 -1.02 -22.31 4.40
CA SER A 231 -2.12 -22.10 3.45
C SER A 231 -3.05 -23.31 3.29
N TRP A 232 -2.72 -24.47 3.85
CA TRP A 232 -3.52 -25.70 3.69
C TRP A 232 -3.56 -26.62 4.91
N TYR A 233 -2.94 -26.22 6.03
CA TYR A 233 -2.89 -27.02 7.26
C TYR A 233 -4.27 -27.46 7.78
N TYR A 234 -5.32 -26.66 7.58
CA TYR A 234 -6.69 -26.98 7.96
C TYR A 234 -7.24 -28.21 7.20
N LEU A 235 -6.79 -28.46 5.96
CA LEU A 235 -7.08 -29.69 5.24
C LEU A 235 -6.36 -30.88 5.90
N ARG A 236 -5.08 -30.69 6.25
CA ARG A 236 -4.24 -31.76 6.82
C ARG A 236 -4.69 -32.19 8.21
N TYR A 237 -5.34 -31.32 8.98
CA TYR A 237 -5.89 -31.68 10.29
C TYR A 237 -6.95 -32.79 10.24
N ILE A 238 -7.61 -32.99 9.10
CA ILE A 238 -8.59 -34.07 8.93
C ILE A 238 -7.90 -35.43 8.94
N ASN A 239 -6.75 -35.55 8.27
CA ASN A 239 -5.99 -36.79 8.09
C ASN A 239 -4.51 -36.64 8.52
N PRO A 240 -4.19 -36.28 9.78
CA PRO A 240 -2.85 -35.82 10.14
C PRO A 240 -1.80 -36.94 10.15
N ARG A 241 -2.23 -38.19 10.30
CA ARG A 241 -1.36 -39.38 10.43
C ARG A 241 -1.22 -40.17 9.13
N ASP A 242 -2.01 -39.87 8.10
CA ASP A 242 -1.98 -40.59 6.84
C ASP A 242 -0.72 -40.21 6.08
N LYS A 243 0.05 -41.19 5.62
CA LYS A 243 1.33 -40.94 4.95
C LYS A 243 1.16 -40.52 3.50
N ASP A 244 0.14 -41.07 2.84
CA ASP A 244 -0.20 -40.86 1.44
C ASP A 244 -1.67 -41.32 1.25
N PRO A 245 -2.60 -40.50 0.74
CA PRO A 245 -2.46 -39.10 0.27
C PRO A 245 -2.25 -38.07 1.39
N PRO A 246 -1.93 -36.79 1.07
CA PRO A 246 -1.83 -35.72 2.06
C PRO A 246 -3.16 -35.44 2.80
N PHE A 247 -4.31 -35.72 2.18
CA PHE A 247 -5.62 -35.75 2.81
C PHE A 247 -6.59 -36.60 1.97
N VAL A 248 -7.66 -37.10 2.58
CA VAL A 248 -8.69 -37.88 1.90
C VAL A 248 -9.85 -36.96 1.56
N LYS A 249 -10.15 -36.79 0.26
CA LYS A 249 -11.17 -35.86 -0.22
C LYS A 249 -12.53 -36.06 0.45
N ALA A 250 -12.98 -37.31 0.59
CA ALA A 250 -14.28 -37.61 1.21
C ALA A 250 -14.38 -37.14 2.67
N ASP A 251 -13.28 -37.27 3.44
CA ASP A 251 -13.24 -36.83 4.84
C ASP A 251 -13.20 -35.30 4.92
N VAL A 252 -12.40 -34.67 4.05
CA VAL A 252 -12.28 -33.22 3.93
C VAL A 252 -13.61 -32.58 3.53
N ASP A 253 -14.28 -33.07 2.49
CA ASP A 253 -15.58 -32.53 2.06
C ASP A 253 -16.67 -32.70 3.13
N ASN A 254 -16.53 -33.67 4.03
CA ASN A 254 -17.49 -33.92 5.10
C ASN A 254 -17.29 -32.98 6.31
N LEU A 255 -16.07 -32.46 6.52
CA LEU A 255 -15.72 -31.65 7.70
C LEU A 255 -15.39 -30.19 7.37
N LEU A 256 -15.17 -29.88 6.10
CA LEU A 256 -14.81 -28.55 5.61
C LEU A 256 -15.84 -28.06 4.58
N PRO A 257 -15.99 -26.74 4.38
CA PRO A 257 -15.15 -25.63 4.87
C PRO A 257 -15.21 -25.41 6.39
N VAL A 258 -14.22 -24.70 6.95
CA VAL A 258 -14.19 -24.37 8.38
C VAL A 258 -15.37 -23.46 8.72
N ASP A 259 -16.27 -23.90 9.60
CA ASP A 259 -17.45 -23.12 10.01
C ASP A 259 -17.11 -21.76 10.64
N GLN A 260 -16.06 -21.74 11.48
CA GLN A 260 -15.59 -20.58 12.22
C GLN A 260 -14.06 -20.58 12.32
N TYR A 261 -13.42 -19.65 11.63
CA TYR A 261 -11.99 -19.37 11.76
C TYR A 261 -11.78 -18.18 12.71
N VAL A 262 -10.85 -18.32 13.66
CA VAL A 262 -10.50 -17.26 14.63
C VAL A 262 -9.01 -16.94 14.50
N GLY A 263 -8.67 -15.68 14.25
CA GLY A 263 -7.28 -15.26 14.06
C GLY A 263 -7.11 -13.74 14.07
N GLY A 264 -5.91 -13.25 14.37
CA GLY A 264 -5.66 -11.82 14.46
C GLY A 264 -5.71 -11.11 13.09
N VAL A 265 -6.04 -9.82 13.11
CA VAL A 265 -6.18 -8.99 11.89
C VAL A 265 -4.87 -8.87 11.09
N GLU A 266 -3.72 -9.10 11.72
CA GLU A 266 -2.40 -9.14 11.09
C GLU A 266 -2.31 -10.15 9.94
N HIS A 267 -3.20 -11.15 9.91
CA HIS A 267 -3.27 -12.18 8.88
C HIS A 267 -4.29 -11.89 7.76
N ALA A 268 -4.95 -10.72 7.79
CA ALA A 268 -6.07 -10.40 6.90
C ALA A 268 -5.73 -10.44 5.41
N ILE A 269 -4.52 -10.01 5.03
CA ILE A 269 -4.06 -10.05 3.64
C ILE A 269 -3.30 -11.34 3.38
N LEU A 270 -2.13 -11.56 3.99
CA LEU A 270 -1.22 -12.66 3.63
C LEU A 270 -1.86 -14.04 3.77
N HIS A 271 -1.90 -14.57 5.00
CA HIS A 271 -2.37 -15.93 5.29
C HIS A 271 -3.77 -16.22 4.74
N LEU A 272 -4.73 -15.31 4.95
CA LEU A 272 -6.10 -15.53 4.48
C LEU A 272 -6.21 -15.51 2.96
N LEU A 273 -5.49 -14.64 2.25
CA LEU A 273 -5.49 -14.65 0.79
C LEU A 273 -4.80 -15.90 0.24
N TYR A 274 -3.67 -16.31 0.82
CA TYR A 274 -2.94 -17.51 0.36
C TYR A 274 -3.74 -18.79 0.64
N SER A 275 -4.43 -18.88 1.78
CA SER A 275 -5.32 -20.01 2.07
C SER A 275 -6.46 -20.11 1.05
N ARG A 276 -7.08 -18.97 0.69
CA ARG A 276 -8.10 -18.91 -0.37
C ARG A 276 -7.53 -19.29 -1.73
N PHE A 277 -6.35 -18.78 -2.08
CA PHE A 277 -5.67 -19.12 -3.33
C PHE A 277 -5.41 -20.63 -3.43
N ILE A 278 -4.83 -21.25 -2.40
CA ILE A 278 -4.57 -22.69 -2.39
C ILE A 278 -5.86 -23.50 -2.42
N THR A 279 -6.90 -23.09 -1.68
CA THR A 279 -8.22 -23.74 -1.75
C THR A 279 -8.79 -23.73 -3.16
N LYS A 280 -8.80 -22.58 -3.82
CA LYS A 280 -9.31 -22.46 -5.19
C LYS A 280 -8.48 -23.26 -6.19
N ALA A 281 -7.15 -23.26 -6.06
CA ALA A 281 -6.29 -24.10 -6.88
C ALA A 281 -6.59 -25.60 -6.70
N LEU A 282 -6.72 -26.07 -5.45
CA LEU A 282 -7.05 -27.47 -5.16
C LEU A 282 -8.47 -27.85 -5.61
N HIS A 283 -9.42 -26.93 -5.51
CA HIS A 283 -10.77 -27.08 -6.07
C HIS A 283 -10.73 -27.24 -7.59
N ASP A 284 -10.02 -26.36 -8.30
CA ASP A 284 -9.90 -26.41 -9.77
C ASP A 284 -9.20 -27.70 -10.25
N MET A 285 -8.32 -28.26 -9.42
CA MET A 285 -7.68 -29.56 -9.64
C MET A 285 -8.56 -30.76 -9.28
N GLY A 286 -9.75 -30.55 -8.69
CA GLY A 286 -10.71 -31.59 -8.31
C GLY A 286 -10.44 -32.25 -6.95
N TYR A 287 -9.51 -31.74 -6.14
CA TYR A 287 -9.21 -32.28 -4.81
C TYR A 287 -10.19 -31.85 -3.73
N LEU A 288 -10.95 -30.77 -3.95
CA LEU A 288 -11.92 -30.21 -3.00
C LEU A 288 -13.27 -29.97 -3.69
N SER A 289 -14.37 -30.09 -2.95
CA SER A 289 -15.72 -29.74 -3.45
C SER A 289 -16.19 -28.32 -3.08
N PHE A 290 -15.34 -27.55 -2.39
CA PHE A 290 -15.60 -26.17 -1.98
C PHE A 290 -14.47 -25.25 -2.46
N ASP A 291 -14.76 -23.96 -2.65
CA ASP A 291 -13.81 -22.98 -3.20
C ASP A 291 -13.42 -21.87 -2.22
N GLU A 292 -13.97 -21.87 -1.00
CA GLU A 292 -13.58 -20.98 0.10
C GLU A 292 -13.31 -21.82 1.37
N PRO A 293 -12.16 -21.63 2.06
CA PRO A 293 -11.79 -22.51 3.18
C PRO A 293 -12.49 -22.18 4.50
N PHE A 294 -13.00 -20.95 4.67
CA PHE A 294 -13.53 -20.46 5.94
C PHE A 294 -14.89 -19.78 5.72
N GLU A 295 -15.96 -20.32 6.30
CA GLU A 295 -17.32 -19.75 6.16
C GLU A 295 -17.48 -18.45 6.96
N ARG A 296 -16.97 -18.44 8.20
CA ARG A 296 -17.00 -17.29 9.11
C ARG A 296 -15.60 -17.00 9.59
N LEU A 297 -15.25 -15.72 9.58
CA LEU A 297 -14.01 -15.19 10.12
C LEU A 297 -14.33 -14.31 11.32
N PHE A 298 -13.73 -14.60 12.47
CA PHE A 298 -13.76 -13.73 13.63
C PHE A 298 -12.35 -13.25 13.93
N THR A 299 -12.12 -11.94 13.79
CA THR A 299 -10.81 -11.35 14.07
C THR A 299 -10.75 -10.82 15.49
N GLN A 300 -10.05 -11.50 16.39
CA GLN A 300 -9.90 -11.01 17.76
C GLN A 300 -9.09 -9.72 17.81
N GLY A 301 -9.42 -8.86 18.79
CA GLY A 301 -8.61 -7.69 19.11
C GLY A 301 -7.26 -8.06 19.71
N MET A 302 -6.29 -7.15 19.56
CA MET A 302 -4.97 -7.33 20.16
C MET A 302 -5.06 -7.19 21.69
N ILE A 303 -4.42 -8.12 22.41
CA ILE A 303 -4.25 -7.98 23.85
C ILE A 303 -3.14 -6.95 24.09
N CYS A 304 -3.48 -5.87 24.78
CA CYS A 304 -2.56 -4.78 25.10
C CYS A 304 -2.08 -4.87 26.55
N HIS A 305 -0.83 -4.50 26.77
CA HIS A 305 -0.24 -4.35 28.10
C HIS A 305 0.70 -3.15 28.12
N THR A 306 0.81 -2.52 29.28
CA THR A 306 1.72 -1.39 29.49
C THR A 306 3.15 -1.81 29.18
N ALA A 307 3.83 -1.01 28.35
CA ALA A 307 5.25 -1.14 28.04
C ALA A 307 6.01 0.07 28.58
N TYR A 308 7.27 -0.17 28.97
CA TYR A 308 8.13 0.85 29.55
C TYR A 308 9.37 1.02 28.69
N ARG A 309 9.69 2.26 28.34
CA ARG A 309 10.86 2.59 27.54
C ARG A 309 11.74 3.62 28.25
N CYS A 310 13.00 3.29 28.40
CA CYS A 310 14.04 4.25 28.73
C CYS A 310 14.64 4.79 27.43
N SER A 311 14.84 6.11 27.37
CA SER A 311 15.46 6.78 26.21
C SER A 311 16.88 6.27 25.90
N GLU A 312 17.59 5.74 26.91
CA GLU A 312 18.95 5.19 26.74
C GLU A 312 19.00 3.66 26.68
N HIS A 313 18.23 2.97 27.54
CA HIS A 313 18.32 1.52 27.70
C HIS A 313 17.26 0.75 26.89
N GLY A 314 16.37 1.45 26.19
CA GLY A 314 15.32 0.86 25.38
C GLY A 314 14.18 0.28 26.20
N TRP A 315 13.56 -0.79 25.69
CA TRP A 315 12.41 -1.45 26.32
C TRP A 315 12.83 -2.24 27.57
N LEU A 316 12.04 -2.11 28.63
CA LEU A 316 12.27 -2.73 29.93
C LEU A 316 11.13 -3.71 30.26
N TYR A 317 11.41 -4.76 31.03
CA TYR A 317 10.34 -5.62 31.51
C TYR A 317 9.55 -4.91 32.63
N PRO A 318 8.21 -5.05 32.68
CA PRO A 318 7.39 -4.43 33.72
C PRO A 318 7.87 -4.69 35.15
N HIS A 319 8.35 -5.89 35.46
CA HIS A 319 8.81 -6.25 36.81
C HIS A 319 10.14 -5.58 37.21
N GLU A 320 10.89 -5.01 36.26
CA GLU A 320 12.16 -4.32 36.51
C GLU A 320 11.94 -2.84 36.87
N VAL A 321 10.80 -2.26 36.48
CA VAL A 321 10.49 -0.83 36.67
C VAL A 321 9.87 -0.63 38.04
N LYS A 322 10.53 0.18 38.88
CA LYS A 322 10.04 0.59 40.20
C LYS A 322 9.81 2.10 40.21
N ASP A 323 8.67 2.54 40.72
CA ASP A 323 8.29 3.95 40.85
C ASP A 323 8.44 4.77 39.55
N GLY A 324 8.17 4.14 38.39
CA GLY A 324 8.28 4.79 37.08
C GLY A 324 9.72 5.11 36.66
N ARG A 325 10.73 4.43 37.22
CA ARG A 325 12.15 4.70 36.94
C ARG A 325 12.87 3.51 36.33
N CYS A 326 13.83 3.83 35.46
CA CYS A 326 14.71 2.86 34.82
C CYS A 326 15.65 2.23 35.87
N PRO A 327 15.78 0.88 35.91
CA PRO A 327 16.64 0.21 36.89
C PRO A 327 18.14 0.46 36.65
N HIS A 328 18.53 0.90 35.45
CA HIS A 328 19.92 1.10 35.08
C HIS A 328 20.42 2.53 35.32
N CYS A 329 19.59 3.55 35.02
CA CYS A 329 20.01 4.96 35.14
C CYS A 329 19.14 5.81 36.06
N GLY A 330 18.06 5.27 36.65
CA GLY A 330 17.20 5.97 37.61
C GLY A 330 16.33 7.09 37.03
N ARG A 331 16.42 7.37 35.73
CA ARG A 331 15.56 8.33 35.02
C ARG A 331 14.13 7.80 34.89
N GLU A 332 13.20 8.74 34.74
CA GLU A 332 11.80 8.46 34.43
C GLU A 332 11.68 7.70 33.09
N VAL A 333 10.77 6.73 33.03
CA VAL A 333 10.51 5.94 31.83
C VAL A 333 9.26 6.41 31.11
N GLU A 334 9.31 6.40 29.79
CA GLU A 334 8.12 6.58 28.96
C GLU A 334 7.21 5.35 29.13
N THR A 335 5.92 5.59 29.36
CA THR A 335 4.93 4.55 29.64
C THR A 335 3.75 4.71 28.68
N ASP A 336 3.41 3.65 27.97
CA ASP A 336 2.25 3.62 27.08
C ASP A 336 1.72 2.18 26.90
N ASN A 337 0.48 2.04 26.42
CA ASN A 337 -0.15 0.74 26.19
C ASN A 337 0.04 0.29 24.74
N PHE A 338 0.69 -0.85 24.57
CA PHE A 338 0.89 -1.46 23.26
C PHE A 338 0.38 -2.90 23.24
N SER A 339 0.14 -3.44 22.04
CA SER A 339 0.02 -4.88 21.82
C SER A 339 1.19 -5.62 22.47
N MET A 340 0.92 -6.72 23.18
CA MET A 340 1.98 -7.53 23.80
C MET A 340 2.96 -8.06 22.75
N SER A 341 4.26 -7.80 22.92
CA SER A 341 5.30 -8.33 22.04
C SER A 341 6.63 -8.56 22.76
N LYS A 342 7.36 -9.60 22.36
CA LYS A 342 8.72 -9.87 22.88
C LYS A 342 9.67 -8.69 22.66
N SER A 343 9.50 -7.97 21.54
CA SER A 343 10.31 -6.81 21.19
C SER A 343 10.11 -5.61 22.13
N LYS A 344 8.90 -5.43 22.67
CA LYS A 344 8.58 -4.36 23.64
C LYS A 344 8.67 -4.81 25.10
N ARG A 345 9.01 -6.08 25.34
CA ARG A 345 9.16 -6.69 26.68
C ARG A 345 7.93 -6.55 27.58
N ASN A 346 6.74 -6.32 27.03
CA ASN A 346 5.47 -6.18 27.76
C ASN A 346 4.62 -7.46 27.72
N VAL A 347 5.23 -8.62 27.48
CA VAL A 347 4.52 -9.91 27.48
C VAL A 347 4.27 -10.35 28.92
N VAL A 348 3.04 -10.69 29.23
CA VAL A 348 2.68 -11.40 30.47
C VAL A 348 2.63 -12.88 30.15
N ASP A 349 3.38 -13.69 30.90
CA ASP A 349 3.36 -15.14 30.75
C ASP A 349 2.07 -15.72 31.36
N PRO A 350 1.21 -16.39 30.57
CA PRO A 350 0.00 -17.02 31.11
C PRO A 350 0.28 -17.98 32.26
N GLN A 351 1.45 -18.65 32.27
CA GLN A 351 1.80 -19.61 33.31
C GLN A 351 1.87 -18.95 34.69
N GLU A 352 2.31 -17.70 34.77
CA GLU A 352 2.36 -16.95 36.02
C GLU A 352 0.95 -16.67 36.57
N ILE A 353 0.01 -16.30 35.70
CA ILE A 353 -1.39 -16.05 36.06
C ILE A 353 -2.04 -17.35 36.53
N ILE A 354 -1.90 -18.42 35.73
CA ILE A 354 -2.45 -19.74 36.03
C ILE A 354 -1.94 -20.26 37.38
N SER A 355 -0.63 -20.12 37.65
CA SER A 355 -0.03 -20.60 38.88
C SER A 355 -0.51 -19.83 40.13
N ARG A 356 -0.92 -18.56 39.97
CA ARG A 356 -1.37 -17.71 41.08
C ARG A 356 -2.88 -17.77 41.30
N TYR A 357 -3.66 -17.85 40.23
CA TYR A 357 -5.11 -17.62 40.27
C TYR A 357 -5.94 -18.79 39.68
N GLY A 358 -5.30 -19.77 39.05
CA GLY A 358 -5.98 -20.84 38.30
C GLY A 358 -6.25 -20.48 36.84
N ALA A 359 -6.59 -21.47 36.02
CA ALA A 359 -6.79 -21.28 34.58
C ALA A 359 -8.10 -20.57 34.21
N ASP A 360 -9.12 -20.67 35.07
CA ASP A 360 -10.44 -20.06 34.83
C ASP A 360 -10.53 -18.58 35.24
N THR A 361 -9.54 -18.07 35.99
CA THR A 361 -9.47 -16.71 36.53
C THR A 361 -8.67 -15.79 35.60
#